data_AF-A0A7Z7NGP4-F1
#
_entry.id   AF-A0A7Z7NGP4-F1
#
_cell.length_a   1.000
_cell.length_b   1.000
_cell.length_c   1.000
_cell.angle_alpha   90.00
_cell.angle_beta   90.00
_cell.angle_gamma   90.00
#
_symmetry.space_group_name_H-M   'P 1'
#
loop_
_entity.id
_entity.type
_entity.pdbx_description
1 polymer ?
#
loop_
_entity_poly.entity_id
_entity_poly.type
_entity_poly.pdbx_seq_one_letter_code
_entity_poly.pdbx_strand_id
1 'polypeptide(L)'
;MFHAMCGEIARQKEWAGQKLDGEAWKRLLVDAWAREENREQGYIVPSLDGRSIVNLGIQTRRMTVGEMADLITWAQAWAVENDVRLSDPHFTERRRAA
;
A
#
# COMPACT_ATOMS: atom_id res chain seq x y z
N MET A 1 -10.00 3.72 -4.15
CA MET A 1 -9.65 4.10 -2.77
C MET A 1 -8.20 3.78 -2.43
N PHE A 2 -7.78 2.50 -2.42
CA PHE A 2 -6.42 2.11 -2.02
C PHE A 2 -5.28 2.81 -2.81
N HIS A 3 -5.39 2.87 -4.14
CA HIS A 3 -4.39 3.57 -4.97
C HIS A 3 -4.26 5.07 -4.65
N ALA A 4 -5.36 5.73 -4.27
CA ALA A 4 -5.33 7.14 -3.88
C ALA A 4 -4.57 7.33 -2.56
N MET A 5 -4.81 6.45 -1.57
CA MET A 5 -4.06 6.44 -0.31
C MET A 5 -2.56 6.22 -0.54
N CYS A 6 -2.19 5.30 -1.42
CA CYS A 6 -0.78 5.06 -1.75
C CYS A 6 -0.11 6.34 -2.32
N GLY A 7 -0.82 7.06 -3.20
CA GLY A 7 -0.34 8.34 -3.72
C GLY A 7 -0.26 9.44 -2.66
N GLU A 8 -1.16 9.45 -1.67
CA GLU A 8 -1.12 10.39 -0.55
C GLU A 8 0.06 10.14 0.40
N ILE A 9 0.34 8.87 0.69
CA ILE A 9 1.51 8.46 1.46
C ILE A 9 2.79 8.85 0.70
N ALA A 10 2.86 8.55 -0.60
CA ALA A 10 4.01 8.89 -1.46
C ALA A 10 4.38 10.38 -1.42
N ARG A 11 3.40 11.27 -1.39
CA ARG A 11 3.65 12.73 -1.28
C ARG A 11 4.21 13.12 0.08
N GLN A 12 3.80 12.44 1.15
CA GLN A 12 4.05 12.88 2.53
C GLN A 12 5.24 12.18 3.17
N LYS A 13 5.62 10.99 2.72
CA LYS A 13 6.62 10.15 3.39
C LYS A 13 7.82 9.81 2.51
N GLU A 14 8.94 9.63 3.19
CA GLU A 14 10.13 8.97 2.66
C GLU A 14 10.27 7.63 3.34
N TRP A 15 10.84 6.66 2.63
CA TRP A 15 11.12 5.34 3.16
C TRP A 15 12.54 4.95 2.81
N ALA A 16 13.29 4.44 3.79
CA ALA A 16 14.70 4.07 3.62
C ALA A 16 15.55 5.18 2.95
N GLY A 17 15.30 6.45 3.34
CA GLY A 17 16.06 7.61 2.85
C GLY A 17 15.72 8.06 1.42
N GLN A 18 14.62 7.58 0.83
CA GLN A 18 14.20 7.97 -0.52
C GLN A 18 12.70 8.24 -0.62
N LYS A 19 12.33 9.13 -1.56
CA LYS A 19 10.95 9.31 -2.00
C LYS A 19 10.57 8.16 -2.93
N LEU A 20 9.47 7.49 -2.60
CA LEU A 20 8.92 6.39 -3.38
C LEU A 20 7.60 6.82 -4.03
N ASP A 21 7.29 6.27 -5.20
CA ASP A 21 6.02 6.50 -5.87
C ASP A 21 4.88 5.68 -5.26
N GLY A 22 3.65 5.93 -5.72
CA GLY A 22 2.46 5.24 -5.20
C GLY A 22 2.48 3.72 -5.44
N GLU A 23 3.08 3.24 -6.54
CA GLU A 23 3.15 1.81 -6.83
C GLU A 23 4.19 1.10 -5.95
N ALA A 24 5.30 1.75 -5.61
CA ALA A 24 6.25 1.26 -4.62
C ALA A 24 5.62 1.22 -3.22
N TRP A 25 4.93 2.27 -2.79
CA TRP A 25 4.20 2.28 -1.52
C TRP A 25 3.12 1.21 -1.44
N LYS A 26 2.40 0.97 -2.54
CA LYS A 26 1.44 -0.13 -2.63
C LYS A 26 2.10 -1.48 -2.30
N ARG A 27 3.28 -1.76 -2.86
CA ARG A 27 4.01 -3.01 -2.59
C ARG A 27 4.45 -3.12 -1.13
N LEU A 28 4.92 -2.02 -0.54
CA LEU A 28 5.33 -1.97 0.87
C LEU A 28 4.15 -2.23 1.81
N LEU A 29 3.02 -1.57 1.60
CA LEU A 29 1.82 -1.74 2.43
C LEU A 29 1.26 -3.16 2.33
N VAL A 30 1.23 -3.72 1.12
CA VAL A 30 0.76 -5.11 0.90
C VAL A 30 1.68 -6.12 1.60
N ASP A 31 2.99 -5.94 1.53
CA ASP A 31 3.96 -6.82 2.20
C ASP A 31 3.82 -6.76 3.73
N ALA A 32 3.76 -5.54 4.28
CA ALA A 32 3.63 -5.31 5.72
C ALA A 32 2.31 -5.87 6.28
N TRP A 33 1.18 -5.58 5.62
CA TRP A 33 -0.12 -6.13 6.00
C TRP A 33 -0.14 -7.66 5.98
N ALA A 34 0.38 -8.27 4.90
CA ALA A 34 0.41 -9.72 4.80
C ALA A 34 1.26 -10.37 5.89
N ARG A 35 2.36 -9.72 6.31
CA ARG A 35 3.17 -10.18 7.44
C ARG A 35 2.40 -10.15 8.75
N GLU A 36 1.63 -9.08 9.00
CA GLU A 36 0.86 -8.93 10.22
C GLU A 36 -0.31 -9.93 10.30
N GLU A 37 -0.96 -10.19 9.18
CA GLU A 37 -2.05 -11.18 9.05
C GLU A 37 -1.55 -12.65 8.97
N ASN A 38 -0.26 -12.89 9.22
CA ASN A 38 0.38 -14.22 9.11
C ASN A 38 0.11 -14.92 7.76
N ARG A 39 0.07 -14.14 6.67
CA ARG A 39 -0.15 -14.64 5.31
C ARG A 39 1.18 -14.95 4.63
N GLU A 40 1.14 -15.84 3.65
CA GLU A 40 2.28 -16.10 2.79
C GLU A 40 2.68 -14.81 2.05
N GLN A 41 3.86 -14.31 2.36
CA GLN A 41 4.51 -13.29 1.57
C GLN A 41 4.93 -13.91 0.25
N GLY A 42 5.01 -13.10 -0.81
CA GLY A 42 5.62 -13.57 -2.04
C GLY A 42 7.06 -14.05 -1.83
N TYR A 43 7.73 -14.45 -2.91
CA TYR A 43 9.09 -14.98 -2.83
C TYR A 43 10.07 -14.09 -3.59
N ILE A 44 11.34 -14.17 -3.19
CA ILE A 44 12.44 -13.42 -3.82
C ILE A 44 13.16 -14.38 -4.77
N VAL A 45 13.40 -13.92 -6.00
CA VAL A 45 14.16 -14.65 -7.01
C VAL A 45 15.34 -13.82 -7.51
N PRO A 46 16.40 -14.44 -8.05
CA PRO A 46 17.42 -13.71 -8.81
C PRO A 46 16.82 -13.01 -10.03
N SER A 47 17.37 -11.87 -10.43
CA SER A 47 17.08 -11.26 -11.72
C SER A 47 17.50 -12.18 -12.88
N LEU A 48 16.93 -11.95 -14.06
CA LEU A 48 17.22 -12.79 -15.25
C LEU A 48 18.71 -12.80 -15.64
N ASP A 49 19.46 -11.76 -15.28
CA ASP A 49 20.90 -11.64 -15.48
C ASP A 49 21.74 -12.04 -14.26
N GLY A 50 21.09 -12.43 -13.15
CA GLY A 50 21.73 -12.83 -11.89
C GLY A 50 22.41 -11.71 -11.09
N ARG A 51 22.23 -10.44 -11.48
CA ARG A 51 22.93 -9.30 -10.86
C ARG A 51 22.19 -8.67 -9.69
N SER A 52 20.91 -8.97 -9.52
CA SER A 52 20.09 -8.43 -8.46
C SER A 52 19.03 -9.44 -8.00
N ILE A 53 18.21 -9.00 -7.07
CA ILE A 53 17.05 -9.76 -6.59
C ILE A 53 15.76 -9.06 -7.03
N VAL A 54 14.74 -9.86 -7.31
CA VAL A 54 13.40 -9.40 -7.64
C VAL A 54 12.44 -9.97 -6.61
N ASN A 55 11.75 -9.08 -5.90
CA ASN A 55 10.64 -9.49 -5.02
C ASN A 55 9.38 -9.73 -5.86
N LEU A 56 8.90 -10.97 -5.89
CA LEU A 56 7.64 -11.37 -6.51
C LEU A 56 6.54 -11.44 -5.45
N GLY A 57 6.18 -10.27 -4.92
CA GLY A 57 5.19 -10.09 -3.87
C GLY A 57 3.75 -10.42 -4.27
N ILE A 58 2.86 -10.29 -3.28
CA ILE A 58 1.42 -10.55 -3.43
C ILE A 58 0.81 -9.62 -4.49
N GLN A 59 -0.04 -10.20 -5.33
CA GLN A 59 -0.71 -9.50 -6.41
C GLN A 59 -2.13 -9.10 -5.97
N THR A 60 -2.36 -7.81 -5.72
CA THR A 60 -3.68 -7.32 -5.24
C THR A 60 -4.83 -7.67 -6.18
N ARG A 61 -4.58 -7.86 -7.48
CA ARG A 61 -5.58 -8.32 -8.46
C ARG A 61 -6.12 -9.73 -8.20
N ARG A 62 -5.44 -10.51 -7.37
CA ARG A 62 -5.84 -11.87 -6.97
C ARG A 62 -6.53 -11.89 -5.60
N MET A 63 -6.60 -10.75 -4.91
CA MET A 63 -7.23 -10.67 -3.60
C MET A 63 -8.74 -10.73 -3.72
N THR A 64 -9.38 -11.33 -2.73
CA THR A 64 -10.84 -11.24 -2.57
C THR A 64 -11.24 -9.82 -2.15
N VAL A 65 -12.53 -9.50 -2.26
CA VAL A 65 -13.06 -8.21 -1.81
C VAL A 65 -12.83 -8.00 -0.31
N GLY A 66 -12.98 -9.06 0.49
CA GLY A 66 -12.73 -9.01 1.94
C GLY A 66 -11.28 -8.67 2.25
N GLU A 67 -10.35 -9.40 1.63
CA GLU A 67 -8.91 -9.16 1.78
C GLU A 67 -8.50 -7.74 1.38
N MET A 68 -9.09 -7.22 0.31
CA MET A 68 -8.83 -5.84 -0.12
C MET A 68 -9.42 -4.82 0.87
N ALA A 69 -10.57 -5.09 1.47
CA ALA A 69 -11.17 -4.24 2.50
C ALA A 69 -10.34 -4.23 3.79
N ASP A 70 -9.83 -5.40 4.20
CA ASP A 70 -8.95 -5.56 5.35
C ASP A 70 -7.63 -4.81 5.13
N LEU A 71 -7.00 -4.99 3.96
CA LEU A 71 -5.78 -4.26 3.57
C LEU A 71 -5.99 -2.74 3.58
N ILE A 72 -7.13 -2.24 3.10
CA ILE A 72 -7.45 -0.82 3.13
C ILE A 72 -7.55 -0.32 4.57
N THR A 73 -8.26 -1.05 5.43
CA THR A 73 -8.46 -0.69 6.83
C THR A 73 -7.12 -0.64 7.56
N TRP A 74 -6.30 -1.66 7.36
CA TRP A 74 -4.94 -1.72 7.87
C TRP A 74 -4.08 -0.54 7.38
N ALA A 75 -4.13 -0.23 6.07
CA ALA A 75 -3.35 0.88 5.51
C ALA A 75 -3.82 2.25 6.00
N GLN A 76 -5.10 2.41 6.36
CA GLN A 76 -5.60 3.63 7.02
C GLN A 76 -5.03 3.76 8.43
N ALA A 77 -4.99 2.67 9.21
CA ALA A 77 -4.38 2.66 10.53
C ALA A 77 -2.89 3.02 10.45
N TRP A 78 -2.16 2.35 9.55
CA TRP A 78 -0.74 2.64 9.30
C TRP A 78 -0.52 4.12 8.94
N ALA A 79 -1.37 4.69 8.07
CA ALA A 79 -1.29 6.09 7.69
C ALA A 79 -1.48 7.03 8.89
N VAL A 80 -2.46 6.77 9.75
CA VAL A 80 -2.72 7.58 10.96
C VAL A 80 -1.55 7.49 11.94
N GLU A 81 -1.07 6.28 12.22
CA GLU A 81 0.06 6.04 13.12
C GLU A 81 1.35 6.70 12.63
N ASN A 82 1.47 6.86 11.32
CA ASN A 82 2.60 7.51 10.69
C ASN A 82 2.29 8.97 10.30
N ASP A 83 1.34 9.67 10.91
CA ASP A 83 1.06 11.09 10.65
C ASP A 83 0.81 11.44 9.16
N VAL A 84 0.25 10.51 8.38
CA VAL A 84 -0.16 10.75 7.00
C VAL A 84 -1.60 11.24 7.00
N ARG A 85 -1.83 12.42 6.41
CA ARG A 85 -3.19 12.95 6.23
C ARG A 85 -3.81 12.35 4.98
N LEU A 86 -4.78 11.47 5.17
CA LEU A 86 -5.57 10.89 4.07
C LEU A 86 -6.77 11.80 3.75
N SER A 87 -7.06 11.98 2.46
CA SER A 87 -8.28 12.67 2.05
C SER A 87 -9.42 11.66 2.03
N ASP A 88 -10.49 11.90 2.79
CA ASP A 88 -11.67 11.05 2.76
C ASP A 88 -12.47 11.27 1.45
N PRO A 89 -12.56 10.27 0.55
CA PRO A 89 -13.39 10.39 -0.65
C PRO A 89 -14.88 10.50 -0.32
N HIS A 90 -15.36 9.93 0.79
CA HIS A 90 -16.78 9.92 1.18
C HIS A 90 -17.28 11.26 1.74
N PHE A 91 -16.41 12.22 2.03
CA PHE A 91 -16.82 13.56 2.45
C PHE A 91 -16.83 14.59 1.30
N THR A 92 -16.14 14.30 0.20
CA THR A 92 -16.00 15.26 -0.91
C THR A 92 -17.31 15.44 -1.69
N GLU A 93 -18.19 14.43 -1.70
CA GLU A 93 -19.53 14.53 -2.32
C GLU A 93 -20.54 15.32 -1.46
N ARG A 94 -20.45 15.26 -0.12
CA ARG A 94 -21.39 15.99 0.76
C ARG A 94 -21.13 17.49 0.84
N ARG A 95 -19.91 17.95 0.55
CA ARG A 95 -19.56 19.39 0.51
C ARG A 95 -19.85 20.06 -0.83
N ARG A 96 -20.16 19.30 -1.89
CA ARG A 96 -20.57 19.85 -3.20
C ARG A 96 -22.10 19.94 -3.36
N ALA A 97 -22.84 19.44 -2.38
CA ALA A 97 -24.31 19.44 -2.34
C ALA A 97 -24.89 20.37 -1.26
N ALA A 98 -24.09 21.31 -0.75
CA ALA A 98 -24.48 22.37 0.19
C ALA A 98 -23.95 23.71 -0.33
#